data_AF-W6R5Q2-F1
#
_entry.id   AF-W6R5Q2-F1
#
_cell.length_a   1.000
_cell.length_b   1.000
_cell.length_c   1.000
_cell.angle_alpha   90.00
_cell.angle_beta   90.00
_cell.angle_gamma   90.00
#
_symmetry.space_group_name_H-M   'P 1'
#
loop_
_entity.id
_entity.type
_entity.pdbx_description
1 polymer ?
#
loop_
_entity_poly.entity_id
_entity_poly.type
_entity_poly.pdbx_seq_one_letter_code
_entity_poly.pdbx_strand_id
1 'polypeptide(L)'
;MKTKAKFLSRQKTMSLLNGIVPEAEKELAKAQMDGAQSLANKIKPRAPSETGSYRQSIQADKLSNRPGERSVSGKGIDNETKDPNATGVFADYIWRFLEFGTVKMTKRPHIFPTYRQERPKIRRKMAAAVRKAVKKAKG
;
A
#
# COMPACT_ATOMS: atom_id res chain seq x y z
N MET A 1 -18.73 -10.56 -28.97
CA MET A 1 -18.07 -9.23 -28.85
C MET A 1 -16.64 -9.40 -28.38
N LYS A 2 -15.63 -9.05 -29.19
CA LYS A 2 -14.23 -8.91 -28.75
C LYS A 2 -14.08 -7.54 -28.09
N THR A 3 -14.05 -7.48 -26.76
CA THR A 3 -13.79 -6.24 -26.02
C THR A 3 -12.31 -5.84 -26.20
N LYS A 4 -12.05 -4.87 -27.10
CA LYS A 4 -10.76 -4.19 -27.19
C LYS A 4 -10.61 -3.31 -25.94
N ALA A 5 -9.96 -3.83 -24.90
CA ALA A 5 -9.60 -3.02 -23.74
C ALA A 5 -8.42 -2.09 -24.10
N LYS A 6 -8.68 -0.79 -24.24
CA LYS A 6 -7.59 0.22 -24.27
C LYS A 6 -6.96 0.29 -22.89
N PHE A 7 -5.63 0.24 -22.82
CA PHE A 7 -4.90 0.49 -21.58
C PHE A 7 -5.01 1.99 -21.25
N LEU A 8 -5.96 2.35 -20.39
CA LEU A 8 -6.15 3.73 -19.94
C LEU A 8 -5.19 4.05 -18.78
N SER A 9 -4.89 5.34 -18.60
CA SER A 9 -4.21 5.81 -17.39
C SER A 9 -5.05 5.43 -16.16
N ARG A 10 -4.40 5.09 -15.04
CA ARG A 10 -5.07 4.65 -13.81
C ARG A 10 -6.20 5.59 -13.38
N GLN A 11 -6.01 6.91 -13.51
CA GLN A 11 -7.03 7.91 -13.21
C GLN A 11 -8.26 7.79 -14.12
N LYS A 12 -8.10 7.63 -15.43
CA LYS A 12 -9.24 7.39 -16.35
C LYS A 12 -9.93 6.07 -16.05
N THR A 13 -9.16 5.02 -15.73
CA THR A 13 -9.73 3.73 -15.34
C THR A 13 -10.54 3.83 -14.05
N MET A 14 -10.06 4.54 -13.03
CA MET A 14 -10.79 4.77 -11.78
C MET A 14 -12.00 5.69 -11.98
N SER A 15 -11.90 6.73 -12.79
CA SER A 15 -13.03 7.60 -13.14
C SER A 15 -14.14 6.84 -13.86
N LEU A 16 -13.79 5.94 -14.80
CA LEU A 16 -14.76 5.04 -15.44
C LEU A 16 -15.32 4.01 -14.46
N LEU A 17 -14.51 3.50 -13.53
CA LEU A 17 -15.00 2.63 -12.46
C LEU A 17 -16.01 3.36 -11.57
N ASN A 18 -15.76 4.63 -11.25
CA ASN A 18 -16.66 5.50 -10.48
C ASN A 18 -17.97 5.77 -11.20
N GLY A 19 -17.93 5.94 -12.52
CA GLY A 19 -19.14 6.09 -13.32
C GLY A 19 -20.00 4.83 -13.40
N ILE A 20 -19.45 3.65 -13.11
CA ILE A 20 -20.14 2.36 -13.27
C ILE A 20 -20.50 1.73 -11.91
N VAL A 21 -19.62 1.79 -10.91
CA VAL A 21 -19.81 1.14 -9.61
C VAL A 21 -19.12 1.93 -8.48
N PRO A 22 -19.76 2.95 -7.89
CA PRO A 22 -19.21 3.66 -6.73
C PRO A 22 -19.01 2.74 -5.50
N GLU A 23 -19.73 1.62 -5.42
CA GLU A 23 -19.49 0.59 -4.40
C GLU A 23 -18.15 -0.15 -4.58
N ALA A 24 -17.63 -0.25 -5.82
CA ALA A 24 -16.38 -0.95 -6.10
C ALA A 24 -15.18 -0.23 -5.52
N GLU A 25 -15.20 1.11 -5.45
CA GLU A 25 -14.14 1.87 -4.79
C GLU A 25 -14.10 1.64 -3.29
N LYS A 26 -15.27 1.58 -2.63
CA LYS A 26 -15.34 1.32 -1.18
C LYS A 26 -14.79 -0.07 -0.84
N GLU A 27 -15.17 -1.09 -1.61
CA GLU A 27 -14.66 -2.45 -1.46
C GLU A 27 -13.17 -2.56 -1.79
N LEU A 28 -12.71 -1.85 -2.83
CA LEU A 28 -11.30 -1.80 -3.18
C LEU A 28 -10.46 -1.10 -2.10
N ALA A 29 -10.93 0.03 -1.57
CA ALA A 29 -10.27 0.75 -0.49
C ALA A 29 -10.19 -0.11 0.77
N LYS A 30 -11.24 -0.87 1.10
CA LYS A 30 -11.23 -1.85 2.20
C LYS A 30 -10.20 -2.94 1.96
N ALA A 31 -10.19 -3.55 0.77
CA ALA A 31 -9.21 -4.58 0.42
C ALA A 31 -7.75 -4.07 0.42
N GLN A 32 -7.54 -2.80 0.08
CA GLN A 32 -6.25 -2.12 0.17
C GLN A 32 -5.81 -1.95 1.63
N MET A 33 -6.70 -1.48 2.51
CA MET A 33 -6.44 -1.36 3.94
C MET A 33 -6.14 -2.71 4.58
N ASP A 34 -6.96 -3.73 4.31
CA ASP A 34 -6.75 -5.08 4.84
C ASP A 34 -5.41 -5.68 4.36
N GLY A 35 -5.06 -5.43 3.10
CA GLY A 35 -3.79 -5.85 2.51
C GLY A 35 -2.59 -5.17 3.18
N ALA A 36 -2.67 -3.86 3.40
CA ALA A 36 -1.62 -3.10 4.07
C ALA A 36 -1.49 -3.47 5.55
N GLN A 37 -2.60 -3.66 6.27
CA GLN A 37 -2.58 -4.06 7.67
C GLN A 37 -2.02 -5.47 7.84
N SER A 38 -2.39 -6.41 6.95
CA SER A 38 -1.79 -7.74 6.92
C SER A 38 -0.28 -7.70 6.67
N LEU A 39 0.17 -6.80 5.81
CA LEU A 39 1.59 -6.60 5.53
C LEU A 39 2.32 -6.00 6.74
N ALA A 40 1.79 -4.94 7.35
CA ALA A 40 2.36 -4.33 8.55
C ALA A 40 2.47 -5.34 9.70
N ASN A 41 1.43 -6.16 9.94
CA ASN A 41 1.44 -7.21 10.96
C ASN A 41 2.49 -8.31 10.69
N LYS A 42 2.89 -8.52 9.43
CA LYS A 42 3.95 -9.46 9.06
C LYS A 42 5.35 -8.84 9.12
N ILE A 43 5.46 -7.52 8.93
CA ILE A 43 6.72 -6.78 9.04
C ILE A 43 7.09 -6.58 10.51
N LYS A 44 6.14 -6.16 11.36
CA LYS A 44 6.33 -5.92 12.80
C LYS A 44 7.15 -7.00 13.52
N PRO A 45 6.83 -8.31 13.45
CA PRO A 45 7.59 -9.35 14.15
C PRO A 45 8.99 -9.61 13.57
N ARG A 46 9.27 -9.17 12.35
CA ARG A 46 10.59 -9.32 11.70
C ARG A 46 11.47 -8.09 11.85
N ALA A 47 10.89 -6.97 12.24
CA ALA A 47 11.64 -5.75 12.50
C ALA A 47 12.59 -5.95 13.70
N PRO A 48 13.82 -5.42 13.63
CA PRO A 48 14.71 -5.42 14.78
C PRO A 48 14.12 -4.53 15.89
N SER A 49 14.21 -4.97 17.14
CA SER A 49 13.85 -4.16 18.31
C SER A 49 15.02 -4.12 19.28
N GLU A 50 15.83 -3.08 19.17
CA GLU A 50 16.78 -2.73 20.23
C GLU A 50 16.07 -1.86 21.28
N THR A 51 15.23 -0.90 20.86
CA THR A 51 14.47 0.02 21.76
C THR A 51 12.95 -0.14 21.64
N GLY A 52 12.46 -1.00 20.74
CA GLY A 52 11.01 -1.26 20.54
C GLY A 52 10.22 -0.14 19.83
N SER A 53 10.66 1.11 19.91
CA SER A 53 10.05 2.29 19.25
C SER A 53 9.85 2.10 17.75
N TYR A 54 10.88 1.63 17.05
CA TYR A 54 10.81 1.34 15.62
C TYR A 54 9.71 0.32 15.28
N ARG A 55 9.58 -0.75 16.09
CA ARG A 55 8.57 -1.79 15.89
C ARG A 55 7.14 -1.25 16.00
N GLN A 56 6.95 -0.27 16.88
CA GLN A 56 5.66 0.38 17.13
C GLN A 56 5.31 1.41 16.04
N SER A 57 6.32 2.01 15.39
CA SER A 57 6.15 2.94 14.26
C SER A 57 5.57 2.28 13.01
N ILE A 58 5.75 0.96 12.84
CA ILE A 58 5.30 0.23 11.64
C ILE A 58 3.77 0.17 11.65
N GLN A 59 3.13 0.95 10.80
CA GLN A 59 1.66 1.07 10.77
C GLN A 59 1.16 1.10 9.32
N ALA A 60 0.01 0.48 9.11
CA ALA A 60 -0.69 0.58 7.83
C ALA A 60 -1.69 1.72 7.94
N ASP A 61 -1.64 2.66 6.99
CA ASP A 61 -2.56 3.79 6.99
C ASP A 61 -2.82 4.26 5.56
N LYS A 62 -3.82 5.14 5.42
CA LYS A 62 -4.01 5.92 4.20
C LYS A 62 -3.09 7.12 4.24
N LEU A 63 -2.51 7.43 3.09
CA LEU A 63 -1.71 8.63 2.91
C LEU A 63 -2.53 9.92 3.10
N SER A 64 -3.85 9.85 2.96
CA SER A 64 -4.78 10.94 3.29
C SER A 64 -4.75 11.32 4.77
N ASN A 65 -4.52 10.34 5.66
CA ASN A 65 -4.54 10.52 7.10
C ASN A 65 -3.19 10.98 7.67
N ARG A 66 -2.15 11.00 6.83
CA ARG A 66 -0.76 11.33 7.23
C ARG A 66 -0.17 12.43 6.35
N PRO A 67 -0.63 13.68 6.48
CA PRO A 67 -0.17 14.78 5.65
C PRO A 67 1.34 15.05 5.78
N GLY A 68 1.96 14.75 6.93
CA GLY A 68 3.40 14.92 7.17
C GLY A 68 4.32 13.82 6.63
N GLU A 69 3.77 12.64 6.30
CA GLU A 69 4.51 11.49 5.74
C GLU A 69 4.37 11.42 4.19
N ARG A 70 3.76 12.44 3.57
CA ARG A 70 3.58 12.57 2.11
C ARG A 70 4.87 12.74 1.32
N SER A 71 5.97 13.11 1.96
CA SER A 71 7.27 13.15 1.29
C SER A 71 7.96 11.79 1.45
N VAL A 72 8.35 11.20 0.32
CA VAL A 72 9.18 9.98 0.22
C VAL A 72 10.53 10.12 0.98
N SER A 73 10.86 11.31 1.46
CA SER A 73 12.10 11.70 2.14
C SER A 73 11.97 12.11 3.62
N GLY A 74 10.77 12.19 4.19
CA GLY A 74 10.55 12.87 5.48
C GLY A 74 10.75 14.39 5.34
N LYS A 75 9.70 15.16 5.68
CA LYS A 75 9.64 16.64 5.63
C LYS A 75 10.45 17.28 4.49
N GLY A 76 9.80 17.45 3.35
CA GLY A 76 10.28 18.33 2.30
C GLY A 76 10.65 17.58 1.04
N ILE A 77 9.75 17.69 0.07
CA ILE A 77 9.93 18.05 -1.34
C ILE A 77 8.49 17.94 -1.85
N ASP A 78 7.97 19.05 -2.36
CA ASP A 78 6.62 19.18 -2.93
C ASP A 78 6.36 18.14 -4.03
N ASN A 79 5.98 16.95 -3.59
CA ASN A 79 5.53 15.87 -4.44
C ASN A 79 4.11 15.58 -4.00
N GLU A 80 3.18 16.35 -4.55
CA GLU A 80 1.77 15.98 -4.61
C GLU A 80 1.69 14.50 -4.96
N THR A 81 1.39 13.67 -3.96
CA THR A 81 1.32 12.25 -4.22
C THR A 81 0.21 12.06 -5.24
N LYS A 82 0.54 11.44 -6.37
CA LYS A 82 -0.37 11.25 -7.52
C LYS A 82 -1.70 10.55 -7.14
N ASP A 83 -1.77 9.96 -5.95
CA ASP A 83 -2.97 9.38 -5.33
C ASP A 83 -3.07 9.77 -3.84
N PRO A 84 -3.87 10.79 -3.48
CA PRO A 84 -4.13 11.16 -2.08
C PRO A 84 -4.73 10.01 -1.24
N ASN A 85 -5.43 9.08 -1.90
CA ASN A 85 -6.08 7.91 -1.30
C ASN A 85 -5.20 6.64 -1.29
N ALA A 86 -3.91 6.73 -1.58
CA ALA A 86 -3.02 5.57 -1.53
C ALA A 86 -2.92 4.99 -0.11
N THR A 87 -3.08 3.67 0.01
CA THR A 87 -2.79 2.95 1.26
C THR A 87 -1.35 2.42 1.23
N GLY A 88 -0.59 2.70 2.30
CA GLY A 88 0.80 2.31 2.45
C GLY A 88 1.08 1.67 3.81
N VAL A 89 2.27 1.06 3.92
CA VAL A 89 2.88 0.74 5.21
C VAL A 89 3.94 1.80 5.47
N PHE A 90 3.81 2.47 6.61
CA PHE A 90 4.69 3.52 7.07
C PHE A 90 5.51 3.02 8.25
N ALA A 91 6.74 3.53 8.37
CA ALA A 91 7.68 3.23 9.45
C ALA A 91 8.59 4.44 9.64
N ASP A 92 9.24 4.55 10.80
CA ASP A 92 10.20 5.63 11.07
C ASP A 92 11.31 5.67 10.02
N TYR A 93 11.85 6.87 9.74
CA TYR A 93 12.87 7.14 8.72
C TYR A 93 14.08 6.19 8.75
N ILE A 94 14.37 5.59 9.91
CA ILE A 94 15.46 4.64 10.15
C ILE A 94 15.27 3.33 9.36
N TRP A 95 14.03 3.01 8.92
CA TRP A 95 13.70 1.76 8.21
C TRP A 95 14.64 1.49 7.03
N ARG A 96 14.99 2.53 6.25
CA ARG A 96 15.84 2.40 5.06
C ARG A 96 17.26 1.97 5.43
N PHE A 97 17.80 2.52 6.50
CA PHE A 97 19.14 2.17 6.98
C PHE A 97 19.18 0.76 7.58
N LEU A 98 18.10 0.32 8.22
CA LEU A 98 17.98 -1.06 8.71
C LEU A 98 17.84 -2.05 7.56
N GLU A 99 17.03 -1.74 6.56
CA GLU A 99 16.74 -2.62 5.43
C GLU A 99 17.98 -2.86 4.54
N PHE A 100 18.73 -1.80 4.23
CA PHE A 100 19.88 -1.89 3.32
C PHE A 100 21.24 -1.96 4.03
N GLY A 101 21.27 -1.69 5.33
CA GLY A 101 22.51 -1.53 6.07
C GLY A 101 23.15 -0.16 5.83
N THR A 102 24.21 0.11 6.58
CA THR A 102 25.08 1.28 6.42
C THR A 102 26.54 0.81 6.36
N VAL A 103 27.47 1.74 6.14
CA VAL A 103 28.92 1.41 6.13
C VAL A 103 29.37 0.69 7.41
N LYS A 104 28.75 1.02 8.56
CA LYS A 104 29.12 0.48 9.88
C LYS A 104 28.15 -0.59 10.40
N MET A 105 27.08 -0.91 9.68
CA MET A 105 26.01 -1.80 10.17
C MET A 105 25.53 -2.74 9.07
N THR A 106 25.51 -4.03 9.36
CA THR A 106 25.01 -5.07 8.46
C THR A 106 23.51 -4.89 8.17
N LYS A 107 23.11 -5.14 6.92
CA LYS A 107 21.71 -5.11 6.49
C LYS A 107 20.84 -6.08 7.29
N ARG A 108 19.66 -5.62 7.70
CA ARG A 108 18.61 -6.38 8.41
C ARG A 108 17.30 -6.30 7.62
N PRO A 109 17.19 -7.00 6.48
CA PRO A 109 16.06 -6.86 5.58
C PRO A 109 14.79 -7.50 6.16
N HIS A 110 13.71 -6.73 6.25
CA HIS A 110 12.45 -7.14 6.89
C HIS A 110 11.21 -6.58 6.17
N ILE A 111 11.30 -5.46 5.44
CA ILE A 111 10.19 -4.85 4.71
C ILE A 111 10.09 -5.40 3.27
N PHE A 112 11.16 -5.33 2.48
CA PHE A 112 11.06 -5.75 1.08
C PHE A 112 10.95 -7.26 0.88
N PRO A 113 11.63 -8.12 1.67
CA PRO A 113 11.42 -9.56 1.59
C PRO A 113 9.98 -9.96 1.88
N THR A 114 9.37 -9.39 2.92
CA THR A 114 7.97 -9.67 3.28
C THR A 114 7.00 -9.12 2.26
N TYR A 115 7.23 -7.90 1.76
CA TYR A 115 6.43 -7.34 0.68
C TYR A 115 6.50 -8.22 -0.58
N ARG A 116 7.69 -8.68 -0.97
CA ARG A 116 7.85 -9.53 -2.16
C ARG A 116 7.08 -10.85 -2.03
N GLN A 117 7.09 -11.46 -0.84
CA GLN A 117 6.34 -12.68 -0.54
C GLN A 117 4.81 -12.45 -0.54
N GLU A 118 4.36 -11.31 -0.03
CA GLU A 118 2.93 -11.02 0.17
C GLU A 118 2.26 -10.31 -1.02
N ARG A 119 3.04 -9.62 -1.86
CA ARG A 119 2.58 -8.94 -3.07
C ARG A 119 1.64 -9.78 -3.94
N PRO A 120 1.92 -11.06 -4.29
CA PRO A 120 0.99 -11.85 -5.10
C PRO A 120 -0.34 -12.12 -4.37
N LYS A 121 -0.32 -12.32 -3.05
CA LYS A 121 -1.53 -12.56 -2.24
C LYS A 121 -2.37 -11.30 -2.13
N ILE A 122 -1.74 -10.16 -1.87
CA ILE A 122 -2.38 -8.84 -1.80
C ILE A 122 -3.06 -8.51 -3.15
N ARG A 123 -2.34 -8.68 -4.26
CA ARG A 123 -2.90 -8.47 -5.61
C ARG A 123 -4.10 -9.38 -5.89
N ARG A 124 -4.04 -10.64 -5.48
CA ARG A 124 -5.15 -11.59 -5.65
C ARG A 124 -6.39 -11.16 -4.86
N LYS A 125 -6.21 -10.72 -3.61
CA LYS A 125 -7.30 -10.21 -2.77
C LYS A 125 -7.97 -8.98 -3.37
N MET A 126 -7.18 -8.02 -3.86
CA MET A 126 -7.70 -6.83 -4.55
C MET A 126 -8.49 -7.20 -5.81
N ALA A 127 -7.96 -8.09 -6.64
CA ALA A 127 -8.65 -8.54 -7.84
C ALA A 127 -9.98 -9.26 -7.52
N ALA A 128 -10.01 -10.06 -6.45
CA ALA A 128 -11.23 -10.73 -5.98
C ALA A 128 -12.29 -9.72 -5.50
N ALA A 129 -11.88 -8.68 -4.76
CA ALA A 129 -12.78 -7.61 -4.32
C ALA A 129 -13.40 -6.87 -5.52
N VAL A 130 -12.61 -6.51 -6.52
CA VAL A 130 -13.10 -5.88 -7.75
C VAL A 130 -14.09 -6.79 -8.49
N ARG A 131 -13.75 -8.08 -8.65
CA ARG A 131 -14.66 -9.04 -9.30
C ARG A 131 -15.99 -9.18 -8.56
N LYS A 132 -15.97 -9.21 -7.22
CA LYS A 132 -17.16 -9.27 -6.38
C LYS A 132 -18.03 -8.02 -6.58
N ALA A 133 -17.42 -6.84 -6.57
CA ALA A 133 -18.14 -5.58 -6.78
C ALA A 133 -18.75 -5.49 -8.19
N VAL A 134 -18.00 -5.87 -9.23
CA VAL A 134 -18.51 -5.91 -10.61
C VAL A 134 -19.65 -6.92 -10.75
N LYS A 135 -19.59 -8.08 -10.08
CA LYS A 135 -20.68 -9.06 -10.08
C LYS A 135 -21.93 -8.49 -9.41
N LYS A 136 -21.77 -7.79 -8.28
CA LYS A 136 -22.88 -7.15 -7.56
C LYS A 136 -23.55 -6.02 -8.35
N ALA A 137 -22.79 -5.30 -9.18
CA ALA A 137 -23.35 -4.23 -10.01
C ALA A 137 -24.03 -4.71 -11.29
N LYS A 138 -23.72 -5.94 -11.74
CA LYS A 138 -24.31 -6.54 -12.94
C LYS A 138 -25.53 -7.42 -12.66
N GLY A 139 -25.70 -7.87 -11.42
CA GLY A 139 -26.87 -8.63 -10.96
C GLY A 139 -27.85 -7.69 -10.28
#